data_AF-A0A8T2RQF1-F1
#
_entry.id   AF-A0A8T2RQF1-F1
#
_cell.length_a   1.000
_cell.length_b   1.000
_cell.length_c   1.000
_cell.angle_alpha   90.00
_cell.angle_beta   90.00
_cell.angle_gamma   90.00
#
_symmetry.space_group_name_H-M   'P 1'
#
loop_
_entity.id
_entity.type
_entity.pdbx_description
1 polymer ?
#
loop_
_entity_poly.entity_id
_entity_poly.type
_entity_poly.pdbx_seq_one_letter_code
_entity_poly.pdbx_strand_id
1 'polypeptide(L)'
;MDQTARMLDVGTVLTGTLSNIEQSHLLIGHACHILFDAQKGPLGEDHACTNVCIYEGPLVRAQKSLRKWMDLEMSPGPTPRNLISNLQEMVHALGRLRQQAFAKGHGCLYVVFGANVTAVLAFYMLSLALSEEDLLSLNFAVPPSAPWASSITELVHLAKNEVEEQKASGVCLEDLRPLYSCVEGLVRKIEQVLESKEMPLSASSAKQLVESVNALSSQMGEIGNALKMLRTKLDEMLSAIVLSRSVLLDKLGATEMDH
;
A
#
# COMPACT_ATOMS: atom_id res chain seq x y z
N MET A 1 0.97 -11.66 26.48
CA MET A 1 1.23 -12.49 25.29
C MET A 1 0.18 -12.32 24.19
N ASP A 2 -1.11 -12.17 24.52
CA ASP A 2 -2.18 -12.10 23.51
C ASP A 2 -2.08 -10.90 22.54
N GLN A 3 -1.59 -9.74 23.01
CA GLN A 3 -1.56 -8.51 22.20
C GLN A 3 -0.56 -8.55 21.03
N THR A 4 0.64 -9.11 21.23
CA THR A 4 1.61 -9.23 20.14
C THR A 4 1.17 -10.26 19.10
N ALA A 5 0.41 -11.29 19.48
CA ALA A 5 -0.21 -12.22 18.53
C ALA A 5 -1.26 -11.50 17.66
N ARG A 6 -2.18 -10.74 18.28
CA ARG A 6 -3.17 -9.95 17.55
C ARG A 6 -2.54 -8.91 16.61
N MET A 7 -1.43 -8.29 17.02
CA MET A 7 -0.70 -7.37 16.15
C MET A 7 -0.11 -8.07 14.92
N LEU A 8 0.40 -9.30 15.07
CA LEU A 8 0.86 -10.11 13.94
C LEU A 8 -0.29 -10.52 13.02
N ASP A 9 -1.47 -10.81 13.57
CA ASP A 9 -2.66 -11.11 12.77
C ASP A 9 -3.09 -9.89 11.94
N VAL A 10 -3.15 -8.70 12.56
CA VAL A 10 -3.41 -7.44 11.84
C VAL A 10 -2.35 -7.21 10.76
N GLY A 11 -1.07 -7.34 11.09
CA GLY A 11 0.01 -7.18 10.13
C GLY A 11 -0.08 -8.19 8.98
N THR A 12 -0.54 -9.42 9.23
CA THR A 12 -0.79 -10.42 8.18
C THR A 12 -1.90 -9.99 7.22
N VAL A 13 -3.01 -9.44 7.74
CA VAL A 13 -4.10 -8.90 6.92
C VAL A 13 -3.62 -7.71 6.07
N LEU A 14 -2.85 -6.80 6.68
CA LEU A 14 -2.27 -5.65 5.96
C LEU A 14 -1.28 -6.11 4.88
N THR A 15 -0.43 -7.08 5.16
CA THR A 15 0.48 -7.71 4.19
C THR A 15 -0.29 -8.32 3.02
N GLY A 16 -1.38 -9.04 3.30
CA GLY A 16 -2.23 -9.63 2.26
C GLY A 16 -2.92 -8.57 1.41
N THR A 17 -3.43 -7.50 2.04
CA THR A 17 -4.05 -6.37 1.33
C THR A 17 -3.03 -5.67 0.42
N LEU A 18 -1.82 -5.41 0.93
CA LEU A 18 -0.74 -4.81 0.14
C LEU A 18 -0.31 -5.71 -1.02
N SER A 19 -0.21 -7.03 -0.80
CA SER A 19 0.06 -8.00 -1.87
C SER A 19 -0.99 -7.95 -2.98
N ASN A 20 -2.27 -7.78 -2.64
CA ASN A 20 -3.33 -7.68 -3.64
C ASN A 20 -3.18 -6.39 -4.47
N ILE A 21 -2.80 -5.28 -3.85
CA ILE A 21 -2.52 -4.01 -4.54
C ILE A 21 -1.30 -4.16 -5.46
N GLU A 22 -0.22 -4.77 -4.98
CA GLU A 22 0.96 -5.08 -5.80
C GLU A 22 0.62 -5.98 -6.99
N GLN A 23 -0.19 -7.02 -6.79
CA GLN A 23 -0.67 -7.89 -7.88
C GLN A 23 -1.52 -7.13 -8.90
N SER A 24 -2.36 -6.22 -8.42
CA SER A 24 -3.18 -5.36 -9.29
C SER A 24 -2.29 -4.41 -10.10
N HIS A 25 -1.29 -3.80 -9.46
CA HIS A 25 -0.27 -2.97 -10.12
C HIS A 25 0.49 -3.75 -11.22
N LEU A 26 0.83 -5.02 -10.99
CA LEU A 26 1.47 -5.86 -12.00
C LEU A 26 0.62 -6.07 -13.27
N LEU A 27 -0.72 -6.06 -13.19
CA LEU A 27 -1.59 -6.19 -14.36
C LEU A 27 -1.50 -4.97 -15.28
N ILE A 28 -1.41 -3.77 -14.71
CA ILE A 28 -1.18 -2.54 -15.48
C ILE A 28 0.23 -2.56 -16.05
N GLY A 29 1.24 -2.92 -15.25
CA GLY A 29 2.62 -3.03 -15.73
C GLY A 29 2.77 -4.00 -16.90
N HIS A 30 2.09 -5.15 -16.84
CA HIS A 30 2.03 -6.12 -17.92
C HIS A 30 1.38 -5.55 -19.18
N ALA A 31 0.27 -4.82 -19.05
CA ALA A 31 -0.39 -4.17 -20.18
C ALA A 31 0.54 -3.14 -20.86
N CYS A 32 1.20 -2.28 -20.07
CA CYS A 32 2.16 -1.32 -20.59
C CYS A 32 3.31 -2.04 -21.32
N HIS A 33 3.87 -3.09 -20.73
CA HIS A 33 4.95 -3.87 -21.35
C HIS A 33 4.54 -4.47 -22.70
N ILE A 34 3.35 -5.07 -22.78
CA ILE A 34 2.82 -5.60 -24.06
C ILE A 34 2.71 -4.49 -25.12
N LEU A 35 2.22 -3.31 -24.72
CA LEU A 35 2.04 -2.18 -25.62
C LEU A 35 3.38 -1.56 -26.04
N PHE A 36 4.37 -1.50 -25.16
CA PHE A 36 5.73 -1.07 -25.50
C PHE A 36 6.44 -2.03 -26.45
N ASP A 37 6.34 -3.34 -26.21
CA ASP A 37 6.94 -4.32 -27.11
C ASP A 37 6.26 -4.34 -28.48
N ALA A 38 4.94 -4.11 -28.53
CA ALA A 38 4.22 -3.97 -29.78
C ALA A 38 4.68 -2.78 -30.63
N GLN A 39 5.29 -1.75 -30.01
CA GLN A 39 5.83 -0.59 -30.72
C GLN A 39 7.18 -0.88 -31.40
N LYS A 40 7.92 -1.90 -30.96
CA LYS A 40 9.26 -2.23 -31.49
C LYS A 40 9.23 -3.03 -32.80
N GLY A 41 8.06 -3.48 -33.24
CA GLY A 41 7.90 -4.27 -34.47
C GLY A 41 8.47 -5.71 -34.36
N PRO A 42 8.19 -6.58 -35.36
CA PRO A 42 8.59 -7.99 -35.34
C PRO A 42 10.08 -8.26 -35.65
N LEU A 43 10.83 -7.25 -36.07
CA LEU A 43 12.26 -7.30 -36.33
C LEU A 43 12.88 -6.21 -35.48
N GLY A 44 13.60 -6.56 -34.41
CA GLY A 44 14.25 -5.60 -33.49
C GLY A 44 15.42 -4.83 -34.13
N GLU A 45 15.27 -4.40 -35.37
CA GLU A 45 16.23 -3.60 -36.11
C GLU A 45 15.92 -2.12 -35.92
N ASP A 46 16.95 -1.38 -35.49
CA ASP A 46 17.04 0.08 -35.39
C ASP A 46 16.88 0.74 -36.77
N HIS A 47 15.70 0.59 -37.38
CA HIS A 47 15.36 1.26 -38.63
C HIS A 47 14.54 2.48 -38.30
N ALA A 48 15.15 3.63 -38.59
CA ALA A 48 14.61 4.98 -38.51
C ALA A 48 13.42 5.22 -39.49
N CYS A 49 12.46 4.30 -39.53
CA CYS A 49 11.34 4.27 -40.48
C CYS A 49 10.00 4.25 -39.73
N THR A 50 9.61 5.43 -39.22
CA THR A 50 8.30 6.12 -39.40
C THR A 50 6.94 5.41 -39.26
N ASN A 51 6.82 4.08 -39.11
CA ASN A 51 5.53 3.40 -39.03
C ASN A 51 5.49 2.45 -37.83
N VAL A 52 4.95 2.95 -36.71
CA VAL A 52 4.61 2.13 -35.53
C VAL A 52 3.47 1.18 -35.91
N CYS A 53 3.80 -0.05 -36.29
CA CYS A 53 2.81 -1.08 -36.66
C CYS A 53 2.38 -1.86 -35.42
N ILE A 54 1.38 -1.35 -34.70
CA ILE A 54 0.74 -2.10 -33.61
C ILE A 54 -0.35 -2.99 -34.22
N TYR A 55 -0.22 -4.29 -33.98
CA TYR A 55 -1.15 -5.31 -34.44
C TYR A 55 -2.24 -5.58 -33.39
N GLU A 56 -3.34 -6.20 -33.83
CA GLU A 56 -4.51 -6.50 -33.00
C GLU A 56 -4.19 -7.38 -31.78
N GLY A 57 -3.32 -8.38 -31.92
CA GLY A 57 -3.00 -9.33 -30.85
C GLY A 57 -2.50 -8.71 -29.54
N PRO A 58 -1.44 -7.88 -29.56
CA PRO A 58 -0.99 -7.13 -28.39
C PRO A 58 -2.06 -6.23 -27.76
N LEU A 59 -2.88 -5.56 -28.57
CA LEU A 59 -3.96 -4.69 -28.09
C LEU A 59 -5.02 -5.48 -27.32
N VAL A 60 -5.47 -6.61 -27.86
CA VAL A 60 -6.43 -7.49 -27.19
C VAL A 60 -5.88 -8.01 -25.86
N ARG A 61 -4.60 -8.39 -25.80
CA ARG A 61 -3.96 -8.85 -24.55
C ARG A 61 -3.86 -7.72 -23.51
N ALA A 62 -3.42 -6.53 -23.93
CA ALA A 62 -3.33 -5.38 -23.05
C ALA A 62 -4.71 -4.98 -22.50
N GLN A 63 -5.73 -4.91 -23.36
CA GLN A 63 -7.11 -4.63 -22.97
C GLN A 63 -7.61 -5.64 -21.94
N LYS A 64 -7.39 -6.94 -22.15
CA LYS A 64 -7.80 -7.98 -21.20
C LYS A 64 -7.15 -7.80 -19.83
N SER A 65 -5.87 -7.43 -19.79
CA SER A 65 -5.15 -7.18 -18.54
C SER A 65 -5.70 -5.96 -17.79
N LEU A 66 -5.94 -4.85 -18.52
CA LEU A 66 -6.49 -3.62 -17.95
C LEU A 66 -7.93 -3.80 -17.45
N ARG A 67 -8.77 -4.54 -18.20
CA ARG A 67 -10.12 -4.89 -17.73
C ARG A 67 -10.09 -5.74 -16.47
N LYS A 68 -9.21 -6.74 -16.42
CA LYS A 68 -9.03 -7.56 -15.22
C LYS A 68 -8.63 -6.70 -14.01
N TRP A 69 -7.79 -5.68 -14.21
CA TRP A 69 -7.46 -4.73 -13.16
C TRP A 69 -8.69 -3.93 -12.71
N MET A 70 -9.46 -3.37 -13.65
CA MET A 70 -10.69 -2.63 -13.34
C MET A 70 -11.70 -3.50 -12.58
N ASP A 71 -11.88 -4.76 -12.97
CA ASP A 71 -12.79 -5.69 -12.32
C ASP A 71 -12.35 -6.01 -10.88
N LEU A 72 -11.04 -6.04 -10.61
CA LEU A 72 -10.49 -6.25 -9.27
C LEU A 72 -10.69 -5.01 -8.38
N GLU A 73 -10.45 -3.82 -8.93
CA GLU A 73 -10.62 -2.54 -8.22
C GLU A 73 -12.09 -2.25 -7.90
N MET A 74 -13.00 -2.63 -8.79
CA MET A 74 -14.45 -2.48 -8.62
C MET A 74 -15.07 -3.58 -7.74
N SER A 75 -14.30 -4.61 -7.37
CA SER A 75 -14.76 -5.63 -6.44
C SER A 75 -14.62 -5.11 -5.00
N PRO A 76 -15.63 -5.28 -4.14
CA PRO A 76 -15.48 -4.96 -2.72
C PRO A 76 -14.45 -5.92 -2.13
N GLY A 77 -13.19 -5.46 -2.07
CA GLY A 77 -12.11 -6.19 -1.43
C GLY A 77 -12.38 -6.38 0.06
N PRO A 78 -11.66 -7.31 0.72
CA PRO A 78 -11.71 -7.44 2.17
C PRO A 78 -11.29 -6.12 2.80
N THR A 79 -12.26 -5.36 3.28
CA THR A 79 -12.03 -3.99 3.73
C THR A 79 -11.31 -4.02 5.07
N PRO A 80 -10.21 -3.28 5.26
CA PRO A 80 -9.50 -3.19 6.54
C PRO A 80 -10.31 -2.55 7.67
N ARG A 81 -11.57 -2.17 7.42
CA ARG A 81 -12.45 -1.49 8.38
C ARG A 81 -12.61 -2.24 9.71
N ASN A 82 -12.56 -3.58 9.69
CA ASN A 82 -12.59 -4.40 10.91
C ASN A 82 -11.25 -4.39 11.69
N LEU A 83 -10.16 -3.89 11.12
CA LEU A 83 -8.86 -3.75 11.78
C LEU A 83 -8.79 -2.48 12.64
N ILE A 84 -9.49 -1.41 12.24
CA ILE A 84 -9.46 -0.12 12.94
C ILE A 84 -9.97 -0.30 14.39
N SER A 85 -11.11 -0.94 14.58
CA SER A 85 -11.66 -1.23 15.91
C SER A 85 -10.72 -2.13 16.74
N ASN A 86 -10.17 -3.18 16.13
CA ASN A 86 -9.22 -4.07 16.78
C ASN A 86 -7.96 -3.33 17.24
N LEU A 87 -7.45 -2.40 16.43
CA LEU A 87 -6.29 -1.59 16.76
C LEU A 87 -6.60 -0.62 17.92
N GLN A 88 -7.79 0.00 17.96
CA GLN A 88 -8.21 0.82 19.11
C GLN A 88 -8.26 0.01 20.41
N GLU A 89 -8.80 -1.21 20.37
CA GLU A 89 -8.80 -2.11 21.53
C GLU A 89 -7.38 -2.46 22.00
N MET A 90 -6.45 -2.67 21.07
CA MET A 90 -5.04 -2.94 21.38
C MET A 90 -4.37 -1.75 22.08
N VAL A 91 -4.69 -0.51 21.71
CA VAL A 91 -4.20 0.69 22.41
C VAL A 91 -4.59 0.68 23.88
N HIS A 92 -5.88 0.40 24.16
CA HIS A 92 -6.36 0.29 25.54
C HIS A 92 -5.69 -0.88 26.29
N ALA A 93 -5.41 -1.99 25.60
CA ALA A 93 -4.73 -3.14 26.19
C ALA A 93 -3.24 -2.90 26.46
N LEU A 94 -2.54 -2.13 25.61
CA LEU A 94 -1.13 -1.74 25.81
C LEU A 94 -0.96 -0.89 27.06
N GLY A 95 -1.94 -0.06 27.41
CA GLY A 95 -1.97 0.66 28.70
C GLY A 95 -1.81 -0.26 29.92
N ARG A 96 -2.31 -1.51 29.85
CA ARG A 96 -2.20 -2.52 30.92
C ARG A 96 -0.85 -3.22 30.94
N LEU A 97 -0.23 -3.47 29.79
CA LEU A 97 1.12 -4.06 29.68
C LEU A 97 2.18 -3.18 30.35
N ARG A 98 2.00 -1.86 30.32
CA ARG A 98 2.84 -0.91 31.06
C ARG A 98 2.82 -1.17 32.58
N GLN A 99 1.66 -1.35 33.18
CA GLN A 99 1.55 -1.54 34.64
C GLN A 99 2.32 -2.77 35.12
N GLN A 100 2.34 -3.84 34.31
CA GLN A 100 3.11 -5.06 34.60
C GLN A 100 4.61 -4.89 34.35
N ALA A 101 4.99 -4.19 33.28
CA ALA A 101 6.40 -3.93 32.93
C ALA A 101 7.11 -2.97 33.90
N PHE A 102 6.39 -1.96 34.39
CA PHE A 102 6.94 -0.90 35.25
C PHE A 102 7.12 -1.36 36.69
N ALA A 103 6.29 -2.29 37.18
CA ALA A 103 6.40 -2.84 38.53
C ALA A 103 7.72 -3.60 38.78
N LYS A 104 8.43 -4.04 37.73
CA LYS A 104 9.66 -4.83 37.82
C LYS A 104 10.94 -4.08 37.39
N GLY A 105 10.88 -2.80 37.01
CA GLY A 105 12.07 -1.97 36.76
C GLY A 105 12.94 -2.34 35.56
N HIS A 106 12.47 -3.16 34.61
CA HIS A 106 13.28 -3.63 33.49
C HIS A 106 13.30 -2.65 32.31
N GLY A 107 14.42 -1.96 32.12
CA GLY A 107 14.65 -1.04 30.99
C GLY A 107 14.34 -1.62 29.60
N CYS A 108 14.63 -2.91 29.37
CA CYS A 108 14.30 -3.58 28.11
C CYS A 108 12.80 -3.62 27.79
N LEU A 109 11.93 -3.63 28.80
CA LEU A 109 10.48 -3.61 28.61
C LEU A 109 9.96 -2.24 28.14
N TYR A 110 10.70 -1.17 28.37
CA TYR A 110 10.38 0.16 27.83
C TYR A 110 10.55 0.21 26.31
N VAL A 111 11.63 -0.39 25.81
CA VAL A 111 11.91 -0.46 24.36
C VAL A 111 10.86 -1.32 23.66
N VAL A 112 10.54 -2.48 24.23
CA VAL A 112 9.47 -3.36 23.74
C VAL A 112 8.11 -2.65 23.74
N PHE A 113 7.80 -1.89 24.80
CA PHE A 113 6.57 -1.13 24.87
C PHE A 113 6.50 -0.05 23.79
N GLY A 114 7.57 0.72 23.61
CA GLY A 114 7.67 1.73 22.56
C GLY A 114 7.48 1.14 21.16
N ALA A 115 8.17 0.05 20.86
CA ALA A 115 8.03 -0.66 19.59
C ALA A 115 6.58 -1.09 19.31
N ASN A 116 5.88 -1.63 20.31
CA ASN A 116 4.50 -2.05 20.15
C ASN A 116 3.53 -0.88 19.92
N VAL A 117 3.68 0.23 20.65
CA VAL A 117 2.83 1.41 20.47
C VAL A 117 3.03 2.03 19.10
N THR A 118 4.28 2.17 18.64
CA THR A 118 4.60 2.68 17.31
C THR A 118 4.01 1.80 16.22
N ALA A 119 4.11 0.47 16.36
CA ALA A 119 3.54 -0.45 15.39
C ALA A 119 2.01 -0.42 15.34
N VAL A 120 1.32 -0.30 16.49
CA VAL A 120 -0.15 -0.14 16.49
C VAL A 120 -0.58 1.16 15.82
N LEU A 121 0.12 2.28 16.07
CA LEU A 121 -0.17 3.55 15.40
C LEU A 121 0.04 3.46 13.89
N ALA A 122 1.14 2.84 13.45
CA ALA A 122 1.42 2.66 12.04
C ALA A 122 0.40 1.75 11.35
N PHE A 123 0.01 0.63 11.97
CA PHE A 123 -1.05 -0.24 11.45
C PHE A 123 -2.40 0.47 11.37
N TYR A 124 -2.66 1.40 12.30
CA TYR A 124 -3.88 2.20 12.28
C TYR A 124 -3.89 3.16 11.09
N MET A 125 -2.80 3.91 10.89
CA MET A 125 -2.66 4.81 9.75
C MET A 125 -2.74 4.05 8.42
N LEU A 126 -2.08 2.90 8.33
CA LEU A 126 -2.15 2.05 7.14
C LEU A 126 -3.57 1.50 6.91
N SER A 127 -4.27 1.09 7.95
CA SER A 127 -5.67 0.62 7.84
C SER A 127 -6.61 1.72 7.36
N LEU A 128 -6.43 2.96 7.83
CA LEU A 128 -7.18 4.12 7.34
C LEU A 128 -6.90 4.38 5.87
N ALA A 129 -5.61 4.47 5.49
CA ALA A 129 -5.20 4.70 4.11
C ALA A 129 -5.78 3.66 3.15
N LEU A 130 -5.77 2.38 3.54
CA LEU A 130 -6.29 1.27 2.73
C LEU A 130 -7.82 1.14 2.76
N SER A 131 -8.51 1.84 3.68
CA SER A 131 -9.98 1.84 3.76
C SER A 131 -10.60 3.06 3.08
N GLU A 132 -9.80 3.86 2.37
CA GLU A 132 -10.19 5.16 1.78
C GLU A 132 -10.79 6.13 2.79
N GLU A 133 -10.44 5.96 4.08
CA GLU A 133 -10.83 6.89 5.13
C GLU A 133 -9.82 8.04 5.18
N ASP A 134 -10.31 9.24 5.52
CA ASP A 134 -9.42 10.40 5.62
C ASP A 134 -8.36 10.17 6.69
N LEU A 135 -7.08 10.17 6.30
CA LEU A 135 -5.99 10.06 7.26
C LEU A 135 -6.04 11.14 8.35
N LEU A 136 -6.69 12.29 8.09
CA LEU A 136 -6.92 13.33 9.10
C LEU A 136 -7.96 12.93 10.16
N SER A 137 -8.83 11.95 9.83
CA SER A 137 -9.73 11.32 10.80
C SER A 137 -9.01 10.33 11.73
N LEU A 138 -7.66 10.27 11.68
CA LEU A 138 -6.83 9.59 12.67
C LEU A 138 -7.21 10.05 14.08
N ASN A 139 -8.05 9.27 14.73
CA ASN A 139 -8.50 9.49 16.10
C ASN A 139 -7.98 8.35 16.96
N PHE A 140 -6.71 8.47 17.32
CA PHE A 140 -6.03 7.50 18.17
C PHE A 140 -6.29 7.86 19.63
N ALA A 141 -7.42 7.41 20.16
CA ALA A 141 -7.87 7.75 21.51
C ALA A 141 -7.01 7.04 22.58
N VAL A 142 -6.09 7.78 23.17
CA VAL A 142 -5.32 7.33 24.32
C VAL A 142 -6.02 7.78 25.60
N PRO A 143 -6.18 6.91 26.61
CA PRO A 143 -6.70 7.34 27.92
C PRO A 143 -5.86 8.52 28.46
N PRO A 144 -6.48 9.65 28.85
CA PRO A 144 -5.73 10.85 29.29
C PRO A 144 -4.96 10.62 30.60
N SER A 145 -5.33 9.58 31.36
CA SER A 145 -4.58 9.11 32.53
C SER A 145 -3.31 8.35 32.17
N ALA A 146 -3.08 8.02 30.90
CA ALA A 146 -1.87 7.34 30.46
C ALA A 146 -0.70 8.34 30.44
N PRO A 147 0.45 8.05 31.09
CA PRO A 147 1.57 8.99 31.15
C PRO A 147 2.27 9.25 29.81
N TRP A 148 1.88 8.53 28.76
CA TRP A 148 2.37 8.66 27.38
C TRP A 148 1.31 9.25 26.45
N ALA A 149 0.14 9.60 26.98
CA ALA A 149 -0.92 10.23 26.22
C ALA A 149 -0.42 11.50 25.54
N SER A 150 0.42 12.30 26.20
CA SER A 150 1.04 13.49 25.61
C SER A 150 1.92 13.13 24.40
N SER A 151 2.87 12.20 24.56
CA SER A 151 3.79 11.81 23.47
C SER A 151 3.07 11.17 22.29
N ILE A 152 2.01 10.39 22.51
CA ILE A 152 1.24 9.82 21.41
C ILE A 152 0.29 10.84 20.78
N THR A 153 -0.28 11.75 21.56
CA THR A 153 -1.05 12.87 21.01
C THR A 153 -0.16 13.74 20.13
N GLU A 154 1.06 14.02 20.57
CA GLU A 154 2.06 14.74 19.79
C GLU A 154 2.45 13.98 18.52
N LEU A 155 2.71 12.67 18.62
CA LEU A 155 3.03 11.84 17.45
C LEU A 155 1.86 11.78 16.44
N VAL A 156 0.63 11.67 16.92
CA VAL A 156 -0.59 11.73 16.09
C VAL A 156 -0.72 13.10 15.43
N HIS A 157 -0.42 14.17 16.17
CA HIS A 157 -0.45 15.53 15.62
C HIS A 157 0.62 15.73 14.55
N LEU A 158 1.86 15.29 14.80
CA LEU A 158 2.94 15.32 13.81
C LEU A 158 2.58 14.51 12.56
N ALA A 159 2.02 13.31 12.72
CA ALA A 159 1.58 12.50 11.60
C ALA A 159 0.47 13.19 10.79
N LYS A 160 -0.49 13.86 11.44
CA LYS A 160 -1.52 14.65 10.76
C LYS A 160 -0.92 15.82 9.99
N ASN A 161 -0.02 16.58 10.62
CA ASN A 161 0.64 17.71 9.98
C ASN A 161 1.45 17.26 8.76
N GLU A 162 2.19 16.16 8.87
CA GLU A 162 2.91 15.57 7.73
C GLU A 162 1.93 15.19 6.60
N VAL A 163 0.80 14.56 6.93
CA VAL A 163 -0.24 14.24 5.93
C VAL A 163 -0.79 15.51 5.26
N GLU A 164 -1.02 16.59 6.02
CA GLU A 164 -1.47 17.87 5.47
C GLU A 164 -0.42 18.53 4.57
N GLU A 165 0.86 18.49 4.97
CA GLU A 165 1.98 19.02 4.18
C GLU A 165 2.14 18.26 2.86
N GLN A 166 2.03 16.92 2.88
CA GLN A 166 2.07 16.10 1.67
C GLN A 166 0.83 16.33 0.78
N LYS A 167 -0.35 16.51 1.38
CA LYS A 167 -1.55 16.93 0.61
C LYS A 167 -1.34 18.30 -0.06
N ALA A 168 -0.75 19.26 0.67
CA ALA A 168 -0.48 20.60 0.15
C ALA A 168 0.61 20.62 -0.94
N SER A 169 1.55 19.67 -0.92
CA SER A 169 2.56 19.49 -1.97
C SER A 169 2.03 18.78 -3.22
N GLY A 170 0.74 18.37 -3.21
CA GLY A 170 0.08 17.70 -4.33
C GLY A 170 0.25 16.18 -4.34
N VAL A 171 0.72 15.58 -3.23
CA VAL A 171 0.81 14.14 -3.05
C VAL A 171 -0.41 13.67 -2.25
N CYS A 172 -1.50 13.30 -2.93
CA CYS A 172 -2.70 12.80 -2.27
C CYS A 172 -2.97 11.34 -2.60
N LEU A 173 -3.32 10.51 -1.60
CA LEU A 173 -3.84 9.16 -1.83
C LEU A 173 -5.17 9.17 -2.60
N GLU A 174 -5.89 10.29 -2.59
CA GLU A 174 -7.07 10.51 -3.45
C GLU A 174 -6.72 10.58 -4.95
N ASP A 175 -5.42 10.64 -5.30
CA ASP A 175 -4.90 10.64 -6.68
C ASP A 175 -4.81 9.24 -7.33
N LEU A 176 -5.34 8.19 -6.69
CA LEU A 176 -5.63 6.92 -7.37
C LEU A 176 -6.76 7.07 -8.43
N ARG A 177 -7.63 8.08 -8.31
CA ARG A 177 -8.63 8.41 -9.36
C ARG A 177 -7.99 8.79 -10.71
N PRO A 178 -6.93 9.60 -10.76
CA PRO A 178 -6.08 9.78 -11.93
C PRO A 178 -5.63 8.47 -12.55
N LEU A 179 -5.15 7.49 -11.77
CA LEU A 179 -4.74 6.19 -12.30
C LEU A 179 -5.91 5.45 -12.93
N TYR A 180 -7.06 5.37 -12.24
CA TYR A 180 -8.26 4.74 -12.79
C TYR A 180 -8.72 5.42 -14.08
N SER A 181 -8.71 6.76 -14.12
CA SER A 181 -9.08 7.55 -15.30
C SER A 181 -8.12 7.32 -16.47
N CYS A 182 -6.81 7.19 -16.19
CA CYS A 182 -5.80 6.85 -17.19
C CYS A 182 -5.99 5.43 -17.74
N VAL A 183 -6.27 4.45 -16.88
CA VAL A 183 -6.56 3.06 -17.28
C VAL A 183 -7.85 2.98 -18.10
N GLU A 184 -8.94 3.60 -17.63
CA GLU A 184 -10.22 3.64 -18.33
C GLU A 184 -10.07 4.33 -19.70
N GLY A 185 -9.37 5.47 -19.74
CA GLY A 185 -9.08 6.18 -20.97
C GLY A 185 -8.26 5.34 -21.96
N LEU A 186 -7.27 4.59 -21.48
CA LEU A 186 -6.48 3.68 -22.31
C LEU A 186 -7.32 2.50 -22.82
N VAL A 187 -8.18 1.91 -21.98
CA VAL A 187 -9.10 0.84 -22.39
C VAL A 187 -10.03 1.32 -23.49
N ARG A 188 -10.67 2.49 -23.32
CA ARG A 188 -11.54 3.09 -24.34
C ARG A 188 -10.81 3.36 -25.66
N LYS A 189 -9.58 3.85 -25.60
CA LYS A 189 -8.75 4.06 -26.81
C LYS A 189 -8.46 2.74 -27.51
N ILE A 190 -8.13 1.67 -26.77
CA ILE A 190 -7.89 0.35 -27.34
C ILE A 190 -9.19 -0.21 -27.96
N GLU A 191 -10.35 -0.04 -27.30
CA GLU A 191 -11.65 -0.44 -27.84
C GLU A 191 -11.97 0.24 -29.16
N GLN A 192 -11.84 1.57 -29.23
CA GLN A 192 -12.10 2.35 -30.45
C GLN A 192 -11.24 1.87 -31.62
N VAL A 193 -9.97 1.55 -31.35
CA VAL A 193 -9.01 1.04 -32.33
C VAL A 193 -9.39 -0.37 -32.81
N LEU A 194 -9.84 -1.25 -31.91
CA LEU A 194 -10.28 -2.60 -32.27
C LEU A 194 -11.61 -2.56 -33.06
N GLU A 195 -12.53 -1.68 -32.68
CA GLU A 195 -13.82 -1.50 -33.35
C GLU A 195 -13.71 -0.87 -34.73
N SER A 196 -12.81 0.11 -34.90
CA SER A 196 -12.55 0.75 -36.19
C SER A 196 -11.91 -0.19 -37.22
N LYS A 197 -11.35 -1.33 -36.76
CA LYS A 197 -10.55 -2.26 -37.56
C LYS A 197 -9.39 -1.58 -38.29
N GLU A 198 -8.93 -0.44 -37.78
CA GLU A 198 -7.81 0.32 -38.32
C GLU A 198 -6.50 -0.39 -37.94
N MET A 199 -6.20 -1.46 -38.67
CA MET A 199 -5.03 -2.31 -38.47
C MET A 199 -4.22 -2.42 -39.76
N PRO A 200 -2.90 -2.11 -39.73
CA PRO A 200 -2.14 -1.54 -38.61
C PRO A 200 -2.59 -0.10 -38.28
N LEU A 201 -2.37 0.33 -37.04
CA LEU A 201 -2.67 1.70 -36.60
C LEU A 201 -2.01 2.76 -37.50
N SER A 202 -2.72 3.85 -37.79
CA SER A 202 -2.09 5.04 -38.36
C SER A 202 -1.04 5.63 -37.41
N ALA A 203 -0.05 6.32 -37.96
CA ALA A 203 1.03 6.94 -37.19
C ALA A 203 0.50 7.91 -36.10
N SER A 204 -0.60 8.62 -36.36
CA SER A 204 -1.26 9.48 -35.40
C SER A 204 -1.88 8.71 -34.24
N SER A 205 -2.63 7.64 -34.53
CA SER A 205 -3.29 6.82 -33.51
C SER A 205 -2.28 6.04 -32.68
N ALA A 206 -1.23 5.54 -33.32
CA ALA A 206 -0.10 4.91 -32.64
C ALA A 206 0.62 5.89 -31.70
N LYS A 207 0.87 7.13 -32.13
CA LYS A 207 1.49 8.16 -31.28
C LYS A 207 0.63 8.50 -30.05
N GLN A 208 -0.68 8.68 -30.24
CA GLN A 208 -1.59 8.94 -29.12
C GLN A 208 -1.66 7.78 -28.11
N LEU A 209 -1.56 6.54 -28.60
CA LEU A 209 -1.51 5.37 -27.75
C LEU A 209 -0.19 5.34 -26.95
N VAL A 210 0.95 5.61 -27.60
CA VAL A 210 2.27 5.72 -26.96
C VAL A 210 2.27 6.77 -25.85
N GLU A 211 1.72 7.96 -26.12
CA GLU A 211 1.60 9.03 -25.12
C GLU A 211 0.78 8.58 -23.91
N SER A 212 -0.31 7.85 -24.14
CA SER A 212 -1.17 7.33 -23.06
C SER A 212 -0.47 6.25 -22.24
N VAL A 213 0.28 5.36 -22.90
CA VAL A 213 1.07 4.30 -22.24
C VAL A 213 2.22 4.90 -21.44
N ASN A 214 2.92 5.91 -21.98
CA ASN A 214 3.99 6.61 -21.27
C ASN A 214 3.47 7.33 -20.01
N ALA A 215 2.34 8.03 -20.13
CA ALA A 215 1.70 8.70 -19.00
C ALA A 215 1.33 7.68 -17.90
N LEU A 216 0.69 6.57 -18.29
CA LEU A 216 0.34 5.49 -17.36
C LEU A 216 1.58 4.87 -16.73
N SER A 217 2.63 4.59 -17.51
CA SER A 217 3.88 4.02 -16.99
C SER A 217 4.63 4.94 -16.03
N SER A 218 4.59 6.26 -16.24
CA SER A 218 5.17 7.22 -15.29
C SER A 218 4.47 7.17 -13.94
N GLN A 219 3.13 7.26 -13.93
CA GLN A 219 2.33 7.17 -12.71
C GLN A 219 2.52 5.81 -12.00
N MET A 220 2.62 4.74 -12.79
CA MET A 220 2.89 3.39 -12.29
C MET A 220 4.27 3.27 -11.63
N GLY A 221 5.28 3.96 -12.14
CA GLY A 221 6.62 3.98 -11.55
C GLY A 221 6.61 4.59 -10.13
N GLU A 222 5.90 5.71 -9.97
CA GLU A 222 5.75 6.41 -8.69
C GLU A 222 5.00 5.53 -7.67
N ILE A 223 3.84 4.99 -8.06
CA ILE A 223 3.05 4.10 -7.20
C ILE A 223 3.84 2.83 -6.85
N GLY A 224 4.56 2.25 -7.82
CA GLY A 224 5.36 1.06 -7.60
C GLY A 224 6.50 1.29 -6.58
N ASN A 225 7.11 2.47 -6.60
CA ASN A 225 8.13 2.84 -5.62
C ASN A 225 7.51 3.07 -4.23
N ALA A 226 6.36 3.74 -4.15
CA ALA A 226 5.63 3.94 -2.91
C ALA A 226 5.22 2.61 -2.25
N LEU A 227 4.68 1.67 -3.04
CA LEU A 227 4.31 0.33 -2.57
C LEU A 227 5.52 -0.45 -2.03
N LYS A 228 6.67 -0.39 -2.70
CA LYS A 228 7.91 -1.02 -2.22
C LYS A 228 8.41 -0.44 -0.90
N MET A 229 8.36 0.89 -0.77
CA MET A 229 8.73 1.57 0.48
C MET A 229 7.79 1.16 1.61
N LEU A 230 6.48 1.12 1.33
CA LEU A 230 5.46 0.72 2.29
C LEU A 230 5.63 -0.74 2.72
N ARG A 231 5.89 -1.66 1.78
CA ARG A 231 6.20 -3.06 2.07
C ARG A 231 7.39 -3.19 3.00
N THR A 232 8.49 -2.52 2.67
CA THR A 232 9.70 -2.53 3.50
C THR A 232 9.40 -2.07 4.93
N LYS A 233 8.63 -0.99 5.08
CA LYS A 233 8.27 -0.47 6.41
C LYS A 233 7.35 -1.41 7.18
N LEU A 234 6.40 -2.04 6.51
CA LEU A 234 5.53 -3.05 7.12
C LEU A 234 6.33 -4.27 7.62
N ASP A 235 7.28 -4.75 6.81
CA ASP A 235 8.15 -5.89 7.16
C ASP A 235 9.10 -5.57 8.32
N GLU A 236 9.65 -4.35 8.35
CA GLU A 236 10.44 -3.84 9.48
C GLU A 236 9.61 -3.82 10.77
N MET A 237 8.36 -3.35 10.72
CA MET A 237 7.47 -3.31 11.88
C MET A 237 7.09 -4.71 12.37
N LEU A 238 6.74 -5.61 11.45
CA LEU A 238 6.47 -7.01 11.79
C LEU A 238 7.68 -7.66 12.46
N SER A 239 8.88 -7.43 11.94
CA SER A 239 10.13 -7.91 12.53
C SER A 239 10.34 -7.35 13.94
N ALA A 240 10.08 -6.06 14.16
CA ALA A 240 10.16 -5.44 15.48
C ALA A 240 9.15 -6.03 16.48
N ILE A 241 7.93 -6.39 16.04
CA ILE A 241 6.92 -7.06 16.86
C ILE A 241 7.38 -8.48 17.23
N VAL A 242 7.91 -9.24 16.26
CA VAL A 242 8.44 -10.59 16.51
C VAL A 242 9.57 -10.54 17.53
N LEU A 243 10.55 -9.64 17.35
CA LEU A 243 11.64 -9.45 18.30
C LEU A 243 11.13 -9.04 19.68
N SER A 244 10.17 -8.12 19.73
CA SER A 244 9.51 -7.69 20.97
C SER A 244 8.86 -8.87 21.70
N ARG A 245 8.19 -9.76 20.97
CA ARG A 245 7.59 -10.97 21.52
C ARG A 245 8.65 -11.94 22.04
N SER A 246 9.73 -12.16 21.31
CA SER A 246 10.83 -13.03 21.76
C SER A 246 11.46 -12.53 23.06
N VAL A 247 11.76 -11.23 23.15
CA VAL A 247 12.31 -10.63 24.38
C VAL A 247 11.34 -10.77 25.56
N LEU A 248 10.03 -10.59 25.33
CA LEU A 248 9.03 -10.79 26.39
C LEU A 248 8.97 -12.25 26.85
N LEU A 249 9.03 -13.20 25.92
CA LEU A 249 9.03 -14.63 26.22
C LEU A 249 10.27 -15.03 27.03
N ASP A 250 11.46 -14.56 26.62
CA ASP A 250 12.71 -14.86 27.31
C ASP A 250 12.71 -14.32 28.75
N LYS A 251 12.18 -13.11 28.96
CA LYS A 251 12.09 -12.50 30.30
C LYS A 251 11.05 -13.16 31.20
N LEU A 252 9.95 -13.66 30.63
CA LEU A 252 8.94 -14.41 31.36
C LEU A 252 9.44 -15.84 31.69
N GLY A 253 10.09 -16.52 30.75
CA GLY A 253 10.69 -17.84 31.00
C GLY A 253 11.82 -17.82 32.02
N ALA A 254 12.64 -16.77 32.02
CA ALA A 254 13.69 -16.59 33.03
C ALA A 254 13.14 -16.34 34.45
N THR A 255 11.92 -15.81 34.59
CA THR A 255 11.31 -15.57 35.91
C THR A 255 10.58 -16.78 36.49
N GLU A 256 10.32 -17.83 35.70
CA GLU A 256 9.78 -19.11 36.18
C GLU A 256 10.87 -20.08 36.67
N MET A 257 12.14 -19.84 36.35
CA MET A 257 13.27 -20.66 36.81
C MET A 257 13.93 -20.19 38.11
N ASP A 258 13.61 -18.97 38.59
CA ASP A 258 14.15 -18.38 39.83
C ASP A 258 13.19 -18.55 41.04
N HIS A 259 12.18 -19.42 40.93
CA HIS A 259 11.24 -19.77 42.01
C HIS A 259 11.18 -21.27 42.29
#